data_AF-A0A3D8R185-F1
#
_entry.id   AF-A0A3D8R185-F1
#
_cell.length_a   1.000
_cell.length_b   1.000
_cell.length_c   1.000
_cell.angle_alpha   90.00
_cell.angle_beta   90.00
_cell.angle_gamma   90.00
#
_symmetry.space_group_name_H-M   'P 1'
#
loop_
_entity.id
_entity.type
_entity.pdbx_description
1 polymer ?
#
loop_
_entity_poly.entity_id
_entity_poly.type
_entity_poly.pdbx_seq_one_letter_code
_entity_poly.pdbx_strand_id
1 'polypeptide(L)'
;MNISAPLRFSYLRESTYNPSYAQNTADEPLPALQEGAELNLTRTNSLSADDEKTLKEKSHGDRISVVVYEVDPSPEPVITQLEKSGPLNRIKRMCTVFPYKDISWQVAVIFVFTNTIGTVNSFFGLLPLIASSTNFRNEKTIAAGVTLGFASTAFLCGIALGLLAAFNTDRGTIGSDKSDDRKLEEGSPSSPSATYKPALMGSDDFVWKPTMEELKTFYLPNPAFQAGLAQLVGAMFFTIANIASFPGVINKMSLHERGFSKLLVSMPTLVGGIFFFGSAMVLMVLAQDKWYKPKLSDINWLVYFLGATGALAFLLNGAVALMAPQAVLAASLFIFIGRWTFWLGSLLQWYVLMEFYPSA
;
A
#
# COMPACT_ATOMS: atom_id res chain seq x y z
N MET A 1 -2.27 5.65 4.10
CA MET A 1 -1.54 4.48 4.66
C MET A 1 -0.58 3.98 3.61
N ASN A 2 0.46 3.21 3.97
CA ASN A 2 1.43 2.77 2.98
C ASN A 2 0.80 1.81 1.96
N ILE A 3 0.71 2.24 0.70
CA ILE A 3 0.07 1.50 -0.40
C ILE A 3 0.99 0.41 -0.99
N SER A 4 2.30 0.46 -0.73
CA SER A 4 3.20 -0.61 -1.16
C SER A 4 3.04 -1.89 -0.33
N ALA A 5 2.54 -1.78 0.91
CA ALA A 5 2.37 -2.92 1.79
C ALA A 5 1.36 -3.97 1.27
N PRO A 6 0.13 -3.63 0.86
CA PRO A 6 -0.81 -4.63 0.33
C PRO A 6 -0.31 -5.29 -0.96
N LEU A 7 0.38 -4.53 -1.83
CA LEU A 7 1.02 -5.09 -3.02
C LEU A 7 2.11 -6.10 -2.62
N ARG A 8 2.92 -5.78 -1.61
CA ARG A 8 3.95 -6.67 -1.08
C ARG A 8 3.37 -8.00 -0.58
N PHE A 9 2.22 -7.93 0.10
CA PHE A 9 1.55 -9.13 0.61
C PHE A 9 0.84 -9.94 -0.46
N SER A 10 0.27 -9.32 -1.50
CA SER A 10 -0.32 -10.07 -2.61
C SER A 10 0.75 -10.86 -3.37
N TYR A 11 1.89 -10.24 -3.65
CA TYR A 11 3.02 -10.93 -4.29
C TYR A 11 3.55 -12.08 -3.46
N LEU A 12 3.80 -11.87 -2.16
CA LEU A 12 4.27 -12.95 -1.28
C LEU A 12 3.26 -14.10 -1.18
N ARG A 13 1.96 -13.79 -1.20
CA ARG A 13 0.91 -14.81 -1.22
C ARG A 13 0.94 -15.56 -2.56
N GLU A 14 0.99 -14.87 -3.69
CA GLU A 14 0.99 -15.50 -5.02
C GLU A 14 2.26 -16.31 -5.30
N SER A 15 3.45 -15.84 -4.88
CA SER A 15 4.69 -16.60 -4.99
C SER A 15 4.68 -17.86 -4.12
N THR A 16 3.89 -17.88 -3.03
CA THR A 16 3.66 -19.08 -2.21
C THR A 16 2.76 -20.11 -2.91
N TYR A 17 1.88 -19.67 -3.81
CA TYR A 17 0.92 -20.53 -4.51
C TYR A 17 1.34 -20.90 -5.95
N ASN A 18 2.24 -20.13 -6.59
CA ASN A 18 2.69 -20.38 -7.97
C ASN A 18 4.20 -20.05 -8.15
N PRO A 19 5.10 -21.03 -7.97
CA PRO A 19 6.55 -20.83 -8.06
C PRO A 19 7.03 -20.34 -9.44
N SER A 20 6.28 -20.64 -10.50
CA SER A 20 6.61 -20.27 -11.89
C SER A 20 6.60 -18.76 -12.12
N TYR A 21 5.85 -18.01 -11.31
CA TYR A 21 5.79 -16.54 -11.37
C TYR A 21 7.08 -15.89 -10.82
N ALA A 22 7.77 -16.56 -9.90
CA ALA A 22 9.05 -16.11 -9.35
C ALA A 22 10.23 -16.35 -10.32
N GLN A 23 10.13 -17.34 -11.19
CA GLN A 23 11.18 -17.67 -12.17
C GLN A 23 11.13 -16.79 -13.42
N ASN A 24 9.93 -16.45 -13.92
CA ASN A 24 9.80 -15.69 -15.18
C ASN A 24 10.24 -14.21 -15.08
N THR A 25 10.47 -13.69 -13.88
CA THR A 25 10.96 -12.31 -13.68
C THR A 25 12.46 -12.23 -13.41
N ALA A 26 13.12 -13.35 -13.12
CA ALA A 26 14.54 -13.39 -12.79
C ALA A 26 15.45 -13.55 -14.02
N ASP A 27 14.97 -14.17 -15.11
CA ASP A 27 15.86 -14.66 -16.18
C ASP A 27 15.57 -14.14 -17.62
N GLU A 28 14.56 -13.30 -17.86
CA GLU A 28 14.31 -12.79 -19.22
C GLU A 28 14.58 -11.28 -19.38
N PRO A 29 15.63 -10.86 -20.12
CA PRO A 29 15.61 -9.54 -20.72
C PRO A 29 14.50 -9.51 -21.77
N LEU A 30 13.59 -8.55 -21.65
CA LEU A 30 12.47 -8.33 -22.58
C LEU A 30 12.93 -8.50 -24.04
N PRO A 31 12.30 -9.41 -24.84
CA PRO A 31 12.67 -9.57 -26.23
C PRO A 31 12.42 -8.25 -26.97
N ALA A 32 13.44 -7.75 -27.67
CA ALA A 32 13.25 -6.65 -28.61
C ALA A 32 12.24 -7.10 -29.66
N LEU A 33 11.11 -6.38 -29.77
CA LEU A 33 10.07 -6.66 -30.74
C LEU A 33 10.63 -6.57 -32.16
N GLN A 34 10.76 -7.72 -32.83
CA GLN A 34 10.76 -7.76 -34.29
C GLN A 34 9.31 -7.49 -34.76
N GLU A 35 9.16 -6.46 -35.58
CA GLU A 35 7.91 -6.14 -36.27
C GLU A 35 7.44 -7.31 -37.13
N GLY A 36 6.17 -7.68 -36.99
CA GLY A 36 5.39 -8.37 -38.03
C GLY A 36 5.15 -9.85 -37.80
N ALA A 37 4.06 -10.20 -37.11
CA ALA A 37 3.27 -11.40 -37.38
C ALA A 37 1.83 -11.23 -36.88
N GLU A 38 0.88 -11.34 -37.80
CA GLU A 38 -0.56 -11.20 -37.57
C GLU A 38 -1.12 -12.34 -36.68
N LEU A 39 -1.93 -11.97 -35.69
CA LEU A 39 -2.66 -12.89 -34.81
C LEU A 39 -4.06 -13.16 -35.36
N ASN A 40 -4.29 -14.36 -35.92
CA ASN A 40 -5.62 -14.90 -36.17
C ASN A 40 -6.17 -15.54 -34.88
N LEU A 41 -7.18 -14.90 -34.29
CA LEU A 41 -7.95 -15.41 -33.16
C LEU A 41 -9.09 -16.29 -33.66
N THR A 42 -9.06 -17.59 -33.37
CA THR A 42 -10.26 -18.43 -33.44
C THR A 42 -10.59 -18.99 -32.07
N ARG A 43 -11.70 -18.48 -31.53
CA ARG A 43 -12.42 -18.90 -30.34
C ARG A 43 -13.18 -20.20 -30.65
N THR A 44 -13.01 -21.27 -29.86
CA THR A 44 -13.89 -22.44 -29.94
C THR A 44 -14.45 -22.83 -28.57
N ASN A 45 -15.77 -22.65 -28.46
CA ASN A 45 -16.64 -23.30 -27.48
C ASN A 45 -16.96 -24.74 -27.95
N SER A 46 -17.20 -25.62 -26.97
CA SER A 46 -18.06 -26.83 -27.02
C SER A 46 -17.93 -27.78 -28.22
N LEU A 47 -17.31 -28.95 -27.98
CA LEU A 47 -17.33 -30.11 -28.88
C LEU A 47 -18.74 -30.70 -29.00
N SER A 48 -19.18 -30.94 -30.25
CA SER A 48 -20.41 -31.65 -30.61
C SER A 48 -20.12 -33.13 -30.87
N ALA A 49 -21.09 -34.00 -30.61
CA ALA A 49 -20.99 -35.47 -30.66
C ALA A 49 -20.71 -36.06 -32.06
N ASP A 50 -20.68 -35.24 -33.10
CA ASP A 50 -20.37 -35.68 -34.47
C ASP A 50 -18.86 -35.74 -34.76
N ASP A 51 -18.02 -35.03 -34.00
CA ASP A 51 -16.55 -35.05 -34.18
C ASP A 51 -15.91 -36.36 -33.68
N GLU A 52 -16.60 -37.11 -32.82
CA GLU A 52 -16.10 -38.38 -32.26
C GLU A 52 -16.17 -39.53 -33.29
N LYS A 53 -17.05 -39.40 -34.30
CA LYS A 53 -17.28 -40.46 -35.29
C LYS A 53 -16.25 -40.44 -36.41
N THR A 54 -15.75 -39.27 -36.77
CA THR A 54 -14.72 -39.09 -37.82
C THR A 54 -13.33 -39.55 -37.37
N LEU A 55 -13.06 -39.58 -36.06
CA LEU A 55 -11.78 -40.04 -35.50
C LEU A 55 -11.69 -41.58 -35.37
N LYS A 56 -12.82 -42.30 -35.31
CA LYS A 56 -12.80 -43.78 -35.18
C LYS A 56 -12.58 -44.52 -36.51
N GLU A 57 -12.76 -43.86 -37.65
CA GLU A 57 -12.61 -44.50 -38.97
C GLU A 57 -11.20 -44.43 -39.57
N LYS A 58 -10.27 -43.67 -38.98
CA LYS A 58 -8.88 -43.54 -39.47
C LYS A 58 -7.84 -44.38 -38.72
N SER A 59 -8.26 -45.39 -37.96
CA SER A 59 -7.37 -46.31 -37.24
C SER A 59 -7.34 -47.70 -37.88
N HIS A 60 -6.83 -47.81 -39.10
CA HIS A 60 -6.35 -49.09 -39.63
C HIS A 60 -5.08 -48.86 -40.45
N GLY A 61 -3.93 -49.14 -39.84
CA GLY A 61 -2.64 -49.24 -40.53
C GLY A 61 -1.69 -48.08 -40.29
N ASP A 62 -1.25 -47.87 -39.05
CA ASP A 62 0.17 -47.69 -38.75
C ASP A 62 0.42 -47.73 -37.24
N ARG A 63 1.42 -48.48 -36.81
CA ARG A 63 1.84 -48.59 -35.41
C ARG A 63 2.55 -47.29 -35.00
N ILE A 64 1.78 -46.32 -34.51
CA ILE A 64 2.34 -45.18 -33.76
C ILE A 64 2.61 -45.67 -32.33
N SER A 65 3.89 -45.83 -31.99
CA SER A 65 4.31 -45.99 -30.60
C SER A 65 4.08 -44.66 -29.88
N VAL A 66 2.98 -44.57 -29.13
CA VAL A 66 2.74 -43.49 -28.19
C VAL A 66 3.74 -43.66 -27.04
N VAL A 67 4.80 -42.87 -27.06
CA VAL A 67 5.64 -42.67 -25.86
C VAL A 67 4.79 -41.87 -24.89
N VAL A 68 4.18 -42.58 -23.94
CA VAL A 68 3.59 -41.94 -22.76
C VAL A 68 4.77 -41.41 -21.95
N TYR A 69 4.96 -40.09 -21.98
CA TYR A 69 5.76 -39.45 -20.95
C TYR A 69 4.97 -39.62 -19.66
N GLU A 70 5.39 -40.57 -18.82
CA GLU A 70 5.02 -40.56 -17.42
C GLU A 70 5.57 -39.25 -16.87
N VAL A 71 4.69 -38.26 -16.71
CA VAL A 71 5.02 -37.00 -16.07
C VAL A 71 5.34 -37.37 -14.64
N ASP A 72 6.63 -37.43 -14.32
CA ASP A 72 7.13 -37.52 -12.95
C ASP A 72 6.31 -36.53 -12.11
N PRO A 73 5.76 -36.94 -10.95
CA PRO A 73 4.99 -36.03 -10.12
C PRO A 73 5.88 -34.83 -9.84
N SER A 74 5.48 -33.69 -10.40
CA SER A 74 6.12 -32.39 -10.19
C SER A 74 6.44 -32.29 -8.71
N PRO A 75 7.69 -31.98 -8.31
CA PRO A 75 8.03 -31.86 -6.90
C PRO A 75 7.00 -30.93 -6.26
N GLU A 76 6.40 -31.39 -5.16
CA GLU A 76 5.44 -30.60 -4.40
C GLU A 76 6.02 -29.19 -4.21
N PRO A 77 5.24 -28.12 -4.44
CA PRO A 77 5.75 -26.77 -4.30
C PRO A 77 6.28 -26.62 -2.88
N VAL A 78 7.59 -26.42 -2.78
CA VAL A 78 8.27 -26.14 -1.51
C VAL A 78 7.68 -24.82 -1.02
N ILE A 79 6.73 -24.91 -0.09
CA ILE A 79 6.14 -23.76 0.57
C ILE A 79 7.27 -23.09 1.34
N THR A 80 7.84 -22.04 0.75
CA THR A 80 8.81 -21.19 1.43
C THR A 80 8.09 -20.47 2.56
N GLN A 81 8.11 -21.07 3.75
CA GLN A 81 7.63 -20.39 4.94
C GLN A 81 8.64 -19.30 5.27
N LEU A 82 8.29 -18.04 4.97
CA LEU A 82 8.93 -16.90 5.60
C LEU A 82 8.93 -17.16 7.11
N GLU A 83 10.11 -17.30 7.70
CA GLU A 83 10.24 -17.55 9.14
C GLU A 83 9.58 -16.38 9.88
N LYS A 84 8.39 -16.62 10.43
CA LYS A 84 7.62 -15.59 11.12
C LYS A 84 8.36 -15.18 12.38
N SER A 85 8.98 -14.01 12.33
CA SER A 85 9.60 -13.41 13.50
C SER A 85 8.58 -13.23 14.64
N GLY A 86 8.96 -13.67 15.85
CA GLY A 86 8.14 -13.46 17.04
C GLY A 86 7.85 -11.97 17.29
N PRO A 87 6.75 -11.63 17.98
CA PRO A 87 6.29 -10.24 18.14
C PRO A 87 7.33 -9.32 18.80
N LEU A 88 8.06 -9.84 19.80
CA LEU A 88 9.13 -9.11 20.47
C LEU A 88 10.32 -8.82 19.54
N ASN A 89 10.63 -9.73 18.61
CA ASN A 89 11.71 -9.52 17.66
C ASN A 89 11.38 -8.39 16.68
N ARG A 90 10.11 -8.27 16.26
CA ARG A 90 9.66 -7.16 15.40
C ARG A 90 9.76 -5.81 16.11
N ILE A 91 9.34 -5.74 17.38
CA ILE A 91 9.49 -4.51 18.19
C ILE A 91 10.98 -4.17 18.35
N LYS A 92 11.82 -5.15 18.70
CA LYS A 92 13.28 -4.95 18.80
C LYS A 92 13.83 -4.38 17.49
N ARG A 93 13.43 -4.96 16.35
CA ARG A 93 13.86 -4.51 15.01
C ARG A 93 13.46 -3.06 14.72
N MET A 94 12.26 -2.61 15.10
CA MET A 94 11.86 -1.20 14.93
C MET A 94 12.87 -0.23 15.59
N CYS A 95 13.54 -0.66 16.66
CA CYS A 95 14.52 0.14 17.39
C CYS A 95 15.98 -0.12 16.98
N THR A 96 16.28 -1.21 16.25
CA THR A 96 17.66 -1.62 15.97
C THR A 96 18.02 -1.74 14.49
N VAL A 97 17.03 -1.83 13.59
CA VAL A 97 17.26 -2.07 12.16
C VAL A 97 16.70 -0.89 11.35
N PHE A 98 17.59 -0.21 10.63
CA PHE A 98 17.29 1.01 9.87
C PHE A 98 17.66 0.85 8.38
N PRO A 99 16.87 0.09 7.60
CA PRO A 99 17.10 -0.15 6.18
C PRO A 99 16.74 1.10 5.36
N TYR A 100 17.51 2.17 5.54
CA TYR A 100 17.23 3.49 4.94
C TYR A 100 17.26 3.47 3.41
N LYS A 101 17.80 2.43 2.77
CA LYS A 101 17.73 2.23 1.30
C LYS A 101 16.42 1.60 0.84
N ASP A 102 15.63 0.99 1.71
CA ASP A 102 14.31 0.47 1.36
C ASP A 102 13.28 1.60 1.40
N ILE A 103 12.73 1.94 0.23
CA ILE A 103 11.72 2.99 0.11
C ILE A 103 10.43 2.69 0.88
N SER A 104 10.02 1.42 1.00
CA SER A 104 8.85 1.05 1.81
C SER A 104 9.08 1.33 3.29
N TRP A 105 10.32 1.21 3.77
CA TRP A 105 10.70 1.59 5.14
C TRP A 105 10.71 3.10 5.33
N GLN A 106 11.29 3.84 4.38
CA GLN A 106 11.24 5.30 4.40
C GLN A 106 9.79 5.80 4.48
N VAL A 107 8.89 5.25 3.65
CA VAL A 107 7.46 5.59 3.65
C VAL A 107 6.82 5.31 5.01
N ALA A 108 7.06 4.13 5.60
CA ALA A 108 6.52 3.78 6.91
C ALA A 108 6.98 4.77 8.01
N VAL A 109 8.27 5.08 8.06
CA VAL A 109 8.84 6.02 9.04
C VAL A 109 8.34 7.45 8.83
N ILE A 110 8.25 7.91 7.58
CA ILE A 110 7.69 9.22 7.23
C ILE A 110 6.24 9.31 7.72
N PHE A 111 5.43 8.27 7.56
CA PHE A 111 4.05 8.26 8.07
C PHE A 111 4.00 8.31 9.60
N VAL A 112 4.84 7.55 10.31
CA VAL A 112 4.91 7.62 11.77
C VAL A 112 5.27 9.03 12.24
N PHE A 113 6.30 9.63 11.63
CA PHE A 113 6.72 11.00 11.93
C PHE A 113 5.61 12.03 11.66
N THR A 114 5.04 11.98 10.45
CA THR A 114 3.94 12.83 10.01
C THR A 114 2.75 12.76 10.94
N ASN A 115 2.33 11.55 11.30
CA ASN A 115 1.16 11.35 12.16
C ASN A 115 1.47 11.71 13.61
N THR A 116 2.73 11.62 14.06
CA THR A 116 3.13 12.10 15.39
C THR A 116 2.97 13.62 15.47
N ILE A 117 3.49 14.36 14.48
CA ILE A 117 3.31 15.82 14.40
C ILE A 117 1.82 16.17 14.29
N GLY A 118 1.08 15.47 13.44
CA GLY A 118 -0.35 15.67 13.27
C GLY A 118 -1.17 15.41 14.54
N THR A 119 -0.77 14.43 15.35
CA THR A 119 -1.40 14.13 16.65
C THR A 119 -1.07 15.22 17.67
N VAL A 120 0.17 15.72 17.72
CA VAL A 120 0.49 16.89 18.55
C VAL A 120 -0.33 18.10 18.10
N ASN A 121 -0.45 18.32 16.79
CA ASN A 121 -1.23 19.42 16.22
C ASN A 121 -2.71 19.38 16.63
N SER A 122 -3.32 18.20 16.73
CA SER A 122 -4.75 18.11 17.11
C SER A 122 -5.03 18.55 18.54
N PHE A 123 -4.04 18.46 19.45
CA PHE A 123 -4.18 19.01 20.79
C PHE A 123 -4.34 20.53 20.79
N PHE A 124 -3.67 21.27 19.91
CA PHE A 124 -3.82 22.72 19.78
C PHE A 124 -5.23 23.14 19.30
N GLY A 125 -5.93 22.23 18.61
CA GLY A 125 -7.33 22.44 18.22
C GLY A 125 -8.32 22.07 19.32
N LEU A 126 -8.06 20.99 20.06
CA LEU A 126 -9.01 20.41 21.01
C LEU A 126 -8.86 20.95 22.44
N LEU A 127 -7.65 20.97 23.00
CA LEU A 127 -7.43 21.29 24.43
C LEU A 127 -7.97 22.68 24.82
N PRO A 128 -7.74 23.75 24.03
CA PRO A 128 -8.30 25.06 24.34
C PRO A 128 -9.83 25.11 24.46
N LEU A 129 -10.54 24.17 23.82
CA LEU A 129 -12.01 24.10 23.83
C LEU A 129 -12.55 23.39 25.08
N ILE A 130 -11.82 22.40 25.61
CA ILE A 130 -12.25 21.61 26.77
C ILE A 130 -11.60 22.07 28.09
N ALA A 131 -10.42 22.66 28.02
CA ALA A 131 -9.64 23.15 29.14
C ALA A 131 -8.93 24.45 28.75
N SER A 132 -9.61 25.58 28.89
CA SER A 132 -9.11 26.89 28.46
C SER A 132 -7.80 27.31 29.16
N SER A 133 -7.48 26.74 30.32
CA SER A 133 -6.21 26.92 31.04
C SER A 133 -4.98 26.41 30.27
N THR A 134 -5.18 25.59 29.24
CA THR A 134 -4.09 25.08 28.39
C THR A 134 -3.63 26.08 27.32
N ASN A 135 -4.38 27.18 27.11
CA ASN A 135 -4.02 28.18 26.11
C ASN A 135 -2.66 28.81 26.42
N PHE A 136 -1.82 28.96 25.40
CA PHE A 136 -0.54 29.66 25.54
C PHE A 136 -0.30 30.67 24.40
N ARG A 137 0.65 31.59 24.64
CA ARG A 137 0.99 32.64 23.68
C ARG A 137 1.46 32.01 22.37
N ASN A 138 0.90 32.48 21.25
CA ASN A 138 1.21 32.02 19.90
C ASN A 138 0.80 30.58 19.56
N GLU A 139 -0.05 29.94 20.36
CA GLU A 139 -0.54 28.59 20.10
C GLU A 139 -1.23 28.48 18.74
N LYS A 140 -2.27 29.29 18.50
CA LYS A 140 -3.04 29.25 17.23
C LYS A 140 -2.29 29.84 16.04
N THR A 141 -1.46 30.86 16.28
CA THR A 141 -0.80 31.61 15.22
C THR A 141 0.50 30.97 14.74
N ILE A 142 1.24 30.30 15.63
CA ILE A 142 2.53 29.69 15.31
C ILE A 142 2.48 28.18 15.52
N ALA A 143 2.21 27.69 16.74
CA ALA A 143 2.34 26.27 17.04
C ALA A 143 1.42 25.39 16.17
N ALA A 144 0.13 25.76 16.09
CA ALA A 144 -0.85 25.06 15.26
C ALA A 144 -0.53 25.17 13.76
N GLY A 145 -0.17 26.36 13.28
CA GLY A 145 0.15 26.56 11.86
C GLY A 145 1.39 25.77 11.43
N VAL A 146 2.52 25.93 12.15
CA VAL A 146 3.78 25.28 11.81
C VAL A 146 3.66 23.76 11.84
N THR A 147 3.09 23.20 12.91
CA THR A 147 2.91 21.74 13.00
C THR A 147 1.96 21.20 11.93
N LEU A 148 0.88 21.91 11.60
CA LEU A 148 -0.02 21.52 10.52
C LEU A 148 0.68 21.54 9.16
N GLY A 149 1.49 22.57 8.89
CA GLY A 149 2.30 22.70 7.68
C GLY A 149 3.23 21.52 7.47
N PHE A 150 4.12 21.28 8.44
CA PHE A 150 5.09 20.19 8.35
C PHE A 150 4.40 18.83 8.21
N ALA A 151 3.35 18.57 9.00
CA ALA A 151 2.58 17.34 8.88
C ALA A 151 1.97 17.20 7.47
N SER A 152 1.43 18.28 6.91
CA SER A 152 0.79 18.23 5.58
C SER A 152 1.78 17.95 4.45
N THR A 153 2.93 18.63 4.46
CA THR A 153 3.97 18.42 3.45
C THR A 153 4.56 17.01 3.55
N ALA A 154 4.91 16.56 4.75
CA ALA A 154 5.45 15.22 4.96
C ALA A 154 4.43 14.13 4.61
N PHE A 155 3.14 14.38 4.87
CA PHE A 155 2.04 13.49 4.46
C PHE A 155 1.95 13.33 2.94
N LEU A 156 1.96 14.44 2.20
CA LEU A 156 1.89 14.42 0.74
C LEU A 156 3.13 13.71 0.15
N CYS A 157 4.32 14.01 0.67
CA CYS A 157 5.56 13.32 0.27
C CYS A 157 5.48 11.81 0.56
N GLY A 158 5.01 11.42 1.75
CA GLY A 158 4.85 10.01 2.13
C GLY A 158 3.90 9.25 1.21
N ILE A 159 2.79 9.88 0.78
CA ILE A 159 1.85 9.27 -0.17
C ILE A 159 2.49 9.13 -1.56
N ALA A 160 3.18 10.16 -2.05
CA ALA A 160 3.88 10.10 -3.34
C ALA A 160 4.99 9.03 -3.35
N LEU A 161 5.79 8.97 -2.28
CA LEU A 161 6.79 7.92 -2.10
C LEU A 161 6.17 6.54 -1.95
N GLY A 162 4.96 6.41 -1.39
CA GLY A 162 4.23 5.15 -1.32
C GLY A 162 3.85 4.59 -2.69
N LEU A 163 3.51 5.47 -3.65
CA LEU A 163 3.29 5.08 -5.05
C LEU A 163 4.60 4.70 -5.75
N LEU A 164 5.68 5.42 -5.48
CA LEU A 164 7.01 5.04 -5.97
C LEU A 164 7.47 3.69 -5.39
N ALA A 165 7.19 3.45 -4.12
CA ALA A 165 7.46 2.18 -3.46
C ALA A 165 6.66 1.04 -4.08
N ALA A 166 5.43 1.29 -4.54
CA ALA A 166 4.62 0.31 -5.25
C ALA A 166 5.34 -0.26 -6.47
N PHE A 167 6.08 0.56 -7.22
CA PHE A 167 6.86 0.11 -8.37
C PHE A 167 8.02 -0.82 -7.98
N ASN A 168 8.50 -0.77 -6.75
CA ASN A 168 9.71 -1.49 -6.34
C ASN A 168 9.41 -2.71 -5.46
N THR A 169 8.14 -3.10 -5.38
CA THR A 169 7.66 -4.10 -4.44
C THR A 169 7.99 -5.53 -4.87
N ASP A 170 8.15 -5.76 -6.16
CA ASP A 170 8.32 -7.06 -6.83
C ASP A 170 9.66 -7.18 -7.57
N ARG A 171 10.44 -6.09 -7.65
CA ARG A 171 11.67 -6.04 -8.44
C ARG A 171 12.93 -6.53 -7.72
N GLY A 172 12.87 -6.72 -6.41
CA GLY A 172 14.04 -7.21 -5.70
C GLY A 172 14.15 -8.73 -5.81
N THR A 173 15.32 -9.23 -6.18
CA THR A 173 15.59 -10.65 -6.40
C THR A 173 15.16 -11.48 -5.18
N ILE A 174 14.34 -12.51 -5.40
CA ILE A 174 14.25 -13.68 -4.51
C ILE A 174 15.56 -14.44 -4.69
N GLY A 175 16.64 -13.92 -4.09
CA GLY A 175 17.93 -14.58 -4.17
C GLY A 175 17.87 -15.88 -3.39
N SER A 176 17.97 -17.02 -4.08
CA SER A 176 18.66 -18.17 -3.50
C SER A 176 19.98 -17.64 -2.96
N ASP A 177 20.19 -17.77 -1.67
CA ASP A 177 21.36 -17.21 -1.03
C ASP A 177 22.58 -17.88 -1.70
N LYS A 178 23.55 -17.12 -2.22
CA LYS A 178 24.83 -17.71 -2.68
C LYS A 178 25.62 -18.37 -1.53
N SER A 179 25.08 -18.31 -0.31
CA SER A 179 25.52 -19.07 0.86
C SER A 179 24.95 -20.49 0.89
N ASP A 180 23.81 -20.75 0.23
CA ASP A 180 23.23 -22.08 0.03
C ASP A 180 23.96 -22.87 -1.07
N ASP A 181 24.59 -22.21 -2.05
CA ASP A 181 25.46 -22.89 -3.02
C ASP A 181 26.64 -23.62 -2.35
N ARG A 182 27.09 -23.14 -1.17
CA ARG A 182 28.09 -23.85 -0.35
C ARG A 182 27.51 -24.90 0.58
N LYS A 183 26.20 -24.89 0.83
CA LYS A 183 25.51 -25.90 1.64
C LYS A 183 24.96 -27.06 0.80
N LEU A 184 24.79 -26.84 -0.51
CA LEU A 184 24.41 -27.91 -1.44
C LEU A 184 25.49 -29.00 -1.59
N GLU A 185 26.74 -28.75 -1.19
CA GLU A 185 27.78 -29.79 -1.13
C GLU A 185 27.71 -30.68 0.13
N GLU A 186 26.97 -30.28 1.17
CA GLU A 186 26.84 -31.07 2.41
C GLU A 186 25.41 -31.57 2.60
N GLY A 187 25.00 -32.56 1.79
CA GLY A 187 24.11 -33.70 2.15
C GLY A 187 22.84 -33.50 2.98
N SER A 188 22.35 -32.28 3.21
CA SER A 188 21.21 -31.98 4.08
C SER A 188 20.07 -31.42 3.22
N PRO A 189 18.84 -31.96 3.31
CA PRO A 189 17.70 -31.44 2.57
C PRO A 189 17.18 -30.17 3.28
N SER A 190 17.92 -29.07 3.17
CA SER A 190 17.41 -27.76 3.55
C SER A 190 16.68 -27.15 2.36
N SER A 191 15.36 -27.07 2.46
CA SER A 191 14.51 -26.31 1.54
C SER A 191 15.07 -24.90 1.34
N PRO A 192 15.17 -24.39 0.10
CA PRO A 192 15.68 -23.05 -0.15
C PRO A 192 14.74 -22.03 0.50
N SER A 193 15.25 -21.34 1.53
CA SER A 193 14.57 -20.23 2.15
C SER A 193 14.67 -19.02 1.22
N ALA A 194 13.73 -18.92 0.28
CA ALA A 194 13.57 -17.75 -0.58
C ALA A 194 13.32 -16.51 0.30
N THR A 195 14.40 -15.78 0.57
CA THR A 195 14.38 -14.56 1.38
C THR A 195 13.97 -13.41 0.48
N TYR A 196 12.74 -12.92 0.66
CA TYR A 196 12.26 -11.72 -0.02
C TYR A 196 13.21 -10.54 0.25
N LYS A 197 13.82 -10.00 -0.81
CA LYS A 197 14.61 -8.76 -0.76
C LYS A 197 13.90 -7.71 -1.62
N PRO A 198 13.52 -6.54 -1.09
CA PRO A 198 12.96 -5.46 -1.91
C PRO A 198 14.05 -4.79 -2.76
N ALA A 199 13.69 -4.19 -3.89
CA ALA A 199 14.63 -3.39 -4.68
C ALA A 199 15.07 -2.17 -3.86
N LEU A 200 16.37 -2.08 -3.56
CA LEU A 200 16.92 -1.05 -2.68
C LEU A 200 17.27 0.19 -3.51
N MET A 201 17.03 1.37 -2.96
CA MET A 201 17.39 2.62 -3.62
C MET A 201 18.88 2.64 -3.97
N GLY A 202 19.17 2.78 -5.27
CA GLY A 202 20.53 2.76 -5.82
C GLY A 202 21.03 1.38 -6.25
N SER A 203 20.23 0.31 -6.15
CA SER A 203 20.51 -0.96 -6.86
C SER A 203 20.04 -0.88 -8.31
N ASP A 204 20.59 -1.76 -9.17
CA ASP A 204 20.20 -1.85 -10.58
C ASP A 204 18.72 -2.23 -10.76
N ASP A 205 18.16 -2.98 -9.79
CA ASP A 205 16.75 -3.38 -9.78
C ASP A 205 15.77 -2.24 -9.43
N PHE A 206 16.27 -1.10 -8.92
CA PHE A 206 15.40 -0.02 -8.45
C PHE A 206 14.92 0.86 -9.60
N VAL A 207 13.60 0.98 -9.72
CA VAL A 207 12.94 1.69 -10.79
C VAL A 207 12.26 2.96 -10.27
N TRP A 208 12.64 4.11 -10.81
CA TRP A 208 12.03 5.40 -10.49
C TRP A 208 10.70 5.66 -11.22
N LYS A 209 10.54 5.05 -12.40
CA LYS A 209 9.33 5.16 -13.22
C LYS A 209 9.10 3.84 -13.97
N PRO A 210 7.90 3.25 -13.92
CA PRO A 210 7.61 2.06 -14.71
C PRO A 210 7.55 2.40 -16.20
N THR A 211 7.62 1.38 -17.06
CA THR A 211 7.32 1.58 -18.48
C THR A 211 5.83 1.90 -18.66
N MET A 212 5.46 2.53 -19.77
CA MET A 212 4.05 2.85 -20.03
C MET A 212 3.20 1.57 -20.21
N GLU A 213 3.82 0.50 -20.70
CA GLU A 213 3.18 -0.80 -20.82
C GLU A 213 2.87 -1.36 -19.43
N GLU A 214 3.89 -1.49 -18.56
CA GLU A 214 3.72 -1.96 -17.19
C GLU A 214 2.69 -1.14 -16.40
N LEU A 215 2.71 0.19 -16.59
CA LEU A 215 1.75 1.09 -15.96
C LEU A 215 0.31 0.75 -16.36
N LYS A 216 0.06 0.47 -17.64
CA LYS A 216 -1.29 0.20 -18.15
C LYS A 216 -1.76 -1.23 -17.90
N THR A 217 -0.86 -2.21 -17.93
CA THR A 217 -1.19 -3.63 -17.83
C THR A 217 -1.22 -4.12 -16.39
N PHE A 218 -0.30 -3.66 -15.54
CA PHE A 218 -0.15 -4.17 -14.17
C PHE A 218 -0.62 -3.17 -13.12
N TYR A 219 -0.14 -1.93 -13.16
CA TYR A 219 -0.38 -0.99 -12.06
C TYR A 219 -1.78 -0.36 -12.09
N LEU A 220 -2.21 0.23 -13.21
CA LEU A 220 -3.51 0.90 -13.30
C LEU A 220 -4.72 -0.02 -13.06
N PRO A 221 -4.73 -1.30 -13.50
CA PRO A 221 -5.82 -2.22 -13.19
C PRO A 221 -5.80 -2.72 -11.74
N ASN A 222 -4.67 -2.61 -11.03
CA ASN A 222 -4.55 -3.13 -9.67
C ASN A 222 -5.32 -2.25 -8.66
N PRO A 223 -6.29 -2.80 -7.92
CA PRO A 223 -7.14 -2.02 -7.02
C PRO A 223 -6.38 -1.40 -5.84
N ALA A 224 -5.28 -2.00 -5.38
CA ALA A 224 -4.44 -1.40 -4.35
C ALA A 224 -3.70 -0.16 -4.87
N PHE A 225 -3.19 -0.22 -6.11
CA PHE A 225 -2.56 0.94 -6.75
C PHE A 225 -3.57 2.05 -7.04
N GLN A 226 -4.78 1.71 -7.53
CA GLN A 226 -5.88 2.67 -7.70
C GLN A 226 -6.26 3.36 -6.37
N ALA A 227 -6.34 2.61 -5.27
CA ALA A 227 -6.57 3.18 -3.95
C ALA A 227 -5.42 4.12 -3.53
N GLY A 228 -4.19 3.84 -3.94
CA GLY A 228 -3.07 4.77 -3.75
C GLY A 228 -3.19 6.06 -4.53
N LEU A 229 -3.57 5.98 -5.81
CA LEU A 229 -3.83 7.15 -6.64
C LEU A 229 -4.97 8.01 -6.07
N ALA A 230 -6.04 7.37 -5.61
CA ALA A 230 -7.15 8.05 -4.95
C ALA A 230 -6.70 8.71 -3.62
N GLN A 231 -5.86 8.06 -2.81
CA GLN A 231 -5.25 8.69 -1.63
C GLN A 231 -4.35 9.89 -2.01
N LEU A 232 -3.59 9.83 -3.11
CA LEU A 232 -2.79 10.95 -3.58
C LEU A 232 -3.68 12.15 -3.94
N VAL A 233 -4.76 11.94 -4.68
CA VAL A 233 -5.75 12.98 -4.99
C VAL A 233 -6.35 13.56 -3.70
N GLY A 234 -6.76 12.70 -2.77
CA GLY A 234 -7.26 13.14 -1.47
C GLY A 234 -6.23 13.96 -0.69
N ALA A 235 -4.94 13.61 -0.80
CA ALA A 235 -3.86 14.27 -0.08
C ALA A 235 -3.59 15.66 -0.63
N MET A 236 -3.73 15.84 -1.95
CA MET A 236 -3.69 17.17 -2.57
C MET A 236 -4.80 18.07 -2.01
N PHE A 237 -6.04 17.57 -1.93
CA PHE A 237 -7.16 18.34 -1.37
C PHE A 237 -6.97 18.68 0.11
N PHE A 238 -6.50 17.74 0.94
CA PHE A 238 -6.15 18.04 2.33
C PHE A 238 -5.03 19.07 2.43
N THR A 239 -4.02 19.00 1.57
CA THR A 239 -2.92 19.96 1.54
C THR A 239 -3.43 21.36 1.19
N ILE A 240 -4.32 21.48 0.21
CA ILE A 240 -4.99 22.75 -0.13
C ILE A 240 -5.75 23.30 1.08
N ALA A 241 -6.57 22.48 1.76
CA ALA A 241 -7.29 22.88 2.97
C ALA A 241 -6.35 23.36 4.08
N ASN A 242 -5.23 22.65 4.28
CA ASN A 242 -4.27 22.96 5.34
C ASN A 242 -3.50 24.24 5.04
N ILE A 243 -3.12 24.47 3.78
CA ILE A 243 -2.52 25.74 3.32
C ILE A 243 -3.51 26.90 3.54
N ALA A 244 -4.77 26.71 3.15
CA ALA A 244 -5.82 27.70 3.34
C ALA A 244 -6.08 28.01 4.83
N SER A 245 -5.88 27.03 5.71
CA SER A 245 -6.08 27.17 7.15
C SER A 245 -4.98 27.96 7.88
N PHE A 246 -3.88 28.33 7.21
CA PHE A 246 -2.81 29.08 7.85
C PHE A 246 -3.26 30.48 8.30
N PRO A 247 -2.89 30.90 9.52
CA PRO A 247 -3.11 32.26 9.99
C PRO A 247 -2.53 33.27 9.00
N GLY A 248 -3.37 34.18 8.48
CA GLY A 248 -2.94 35.23 7.55
C GLY A 248 -3.17 34.95 6.07
N VAL A 249 -3.46 33.71 5.66
CA VAL A 249 -3.78 33.37 4.25
C VAL A 249 -5.18 33.87 3.89
N ILE A 250 -6.16 33.57 4.75
CA ILE A 250 -7.56 33.93 4.55
C ILE A 250 -7.97 35.23 5.30
N ASN A 251 -7.19 35.66 6.30
CA ASN A 251 -7.61 36.67 7.29
C ASN A 251 -7.74 38.12 6.78
N LYS A 252 -7.47 38.39 5.50
CA LYS A 252 -7.60 39.75 4.91
C LYS A 252 -8.95 40.02 4.23
N MET A 253 -9.90 39.08 4.32
CA MET A 253 -11.17 39.12 3.61
C MET A 253 -12.32 39.67 4.50
N SER A 254 -13.17 40.49 3.90
CA SER A 254 -14.35 41.15 4.46
C SER A 254 -15.39 40.18 5.05
N LEU A 255 -16.34 40.70 5.84
CA LEU A 255 -17.31 39.93 6.61
C LEU A 255 -18.12 38.91 5.78
N HIS A 256 -18.43 39.23 4.52
CA HIS A 256 -19.14 38.38 3.56
C HIS A 256 -18.23 37.26 2.99
N GLU A 257 -16.95 37.57 2.78
CA GLU A 257 -15.95 36.64 2.31
C GLU A 257 -15.54 35.61 3.39
N ARG A 258 -15.86 35.84 4.67
CA ARG A 258 -15.62 34.88 5.77
C ARG A 258 -16.44 33.58 5.65
N GLY A 259 -17.56 33.59 4.95
CA GLY A 259 -18.34 32.38 4.64
C GLY A 259 -17.69 31.58 3.51
N PHE A 260 -17.34 32.26 2.41
CA PHE A 260 -16.64 31.68 1.28
C PHE A 260 -15.26 31.13 1.66
N SER A 261 -14.56 31.79 2.58
CA SER A 261 -13.24 31.33 3.00
C SER A 261 -13.27 30.07 3.87
N LYS A 262 -14.33 29.86 4.67
CA LYS A 262 -14.57 28.58 5.33
C LYS A 262 -14.86 27.46 4.31
N LEU A 263 -15.55 27.77 3.22
CA LEU A 263 -15.78 26.83 2.12
C LEU A 263 -14.46 26.34 1.51
N LEU A 264 -13.47 27.23 1.36
CA LEU A 264 -12.14 26.89 0.82
C LEU A 264 -11.32 25.95 1.72
N VAL A 265 -11.63 25.87 3.01
CA VAL A 265 -11.01 24.90 3.92
C VAL A 265 -11.84 23.62 4.01
N SER A 266 -13.14 23.77 4.21
CA SER A 266 -14.01 22.64 4.54
C SER A 266 -14.37 21.78 3.33
N MET A 267 -14.56 22.35 2.13
CA MET A 267 -14.84 21.55 0.93
C MET A 267 -13.65 20.68 0.51
N PRO A 268 -12.41 21.20 0.39
CA PRO A 268 -11.28 20.33 0.09
C PRO A 268 -11.05 19.29 1.19
N THR A 269 -11.29 19.63 2.46
CA THR A 269 -11.25 18.63 3.55
C THR A 269 -12.28 17.51 3.36
N LEU A 270 -13.53 17.86 3.01
CA LEU A 270 -14.59 16.88 2.77
C LEU A 270 -14.26 15.98 1.57
N VAL A 271 -13.88 16.58 0.44
CA VAL A 271 -13.52 15.84 -0.79
C VAL A 271 -12.30 14.95 -0.53
N GLY A 272 -11.26 15.48 0.13
CA GLY A 272 -10.09 14.71 0.55
C GLY A 272 -10.48 13.52 1.43
N GLY A 273 -11.39 13.73 2.38
CA GLY A 273 -11.95 12.68 3.24
C GLY A 273 -12.67 11.58 2.47
N ILE A 274 -13.45 11.92 1.44
CA ILE A 274 -14.15 10.94 0.59
C ILE A 274 -13.14 10.04 -0.14
N PHE A 275 -12.13 10.63 -0.79
CA PHE A 275 -11.10 9.86 -1.48
C PHE A 275 -10.31 8.97 -0.52
N PHE A 276 -9.90 9.51 0.64
CA PHE A 276 -9.17 8.72 1.64
C PHE A 276 -10.01 7.59 2.23
N PHE A 277 -11.28 7.86 2.55
CA PHE A 277 -12.16 6.86 3.16
C PHE A 277 -12.48 5.74 2.16
N GLY A 278 -12.85 6.08 0.93
CA GLY A 278 -13.09 5.11 -0.13
C GLY A 278 -11.85 4.25 -0.40
N SER A 279 -10.68 4.87 -0.48
CA SER A 279 -9.41 4.15 -0.69
C SER A 279 -9.08 3.21 0.46
N ALA A 280 -9.26 3.65 1.71
CA ALA A 280 -8.99 2.82 2.88
C ALA A 280 -9.97 1.64 2.98
N MET A 281 -11.24 1.84 2.59
CA MET A 281 -12.23 0.77 2.49
C MET A 281 -11.83 -0.27 1.44
N VAL A 282 -11.38 0.16 0.25
CA VAL A 282 -10.86 -0.78 -0.78
C VAL A 282 -9.70 -1.60 -0.22
N LEU A 283 -8.70 -0.96 0.39
CA LEU A 283 -7.55 -1.67 0.96
C LEU A 283 -7.95 -2.61 2.11
N MET A 284 -8.90 -2.20 2.95
CA MET A 284 -9.43 -3.04 4.04
C MET A 284 -10.15 -4.28 3.49
N VAL A 285 -10.93 -4.13 2.41
CA VAL A 285 -11.61 -5.25 1.75
C VAL A 285 -10.60 -6.18 1.07
N LEU A 286 -9.54 -5.65 0.47
CA LEU A 286 -8.46 -6.46 -0.13
C LEU A 286 -7.65 -7.25 0.91
N ALA A 287 -7.61 -6.81 2.16
CA ALA A 287 -6.87 -7.48 3.22
C ALA A 287 -7.60 -8.70 3.83
N GLN A 288 -8.90 -8.88 3.54
CA GLN A 288 -9.73 -9.97 4.05
C GLN A 288 -10.15 -10.94 2.95
N ASP A 289 -10.40 -12.20 3.30
CA ASP A 289 -10.69 -13.25 2.33
C ASP A 289 -12.09 -13.15 1.73
N LYS A 290 -13.04 -12.62 2.51
CA LYS A 290 -14.43 -12.40 2.08
C LYS A 290 -14.85 -10.99 2.50
N TRP A 291 -15.50 -10.26 1.60
CA TRP A 291 -15.89 -8.87 1.83
C TRP A 291 -16.76 -8.66 3.09
N TYR A 292 -17.52 -9.67 3.49
CA TYR A 292 -18.43 -9.65 4.64
C TYR A 292 -17.85 -10.26 5.92
N LYS A 293 -16.63 -10.82 5.91
CA LYS A 293 -16.02 -11.44 7.08
C LYS A 293 -14.77 -10.67 7.52
N PRO A 294 -14.88 -9.77 8.52
CA PRO A 294 -13.73 -9.00 8.99
C PRO A 294 -12.64 -9.89 9.60
N LYS A 295 -11.39 -9.63 9.23
CA LYS A 295 -10.23 -10.40 9.68
C LYS A 295 -9.53 -9.71 10.85
N LEU A 296 -10.23 -9.60 11.98
CA LEU A 296 -9.79 -8.81 13.15
C LEU A 296 -8.44 -9.25 13.74
N SER A 297 -8.05 -10.51 13.55
CA SER A 297 -6.76 -11.05 14.02
C SER A 297 -5.59 -10.70 13.10
N ASP A 298 -5.85 -10.18 11.89
CA ASP A 298 -4.81 -9.80 10.93
C ASP A 298 -4.41 -8.35 11.14
N ILE A 299 -3.13 -8.12 11.43
CA ILE A 299 -2.61 -6.78 11.71
C ILE A 299 -2.70 -5.88 10.47
N ASN A 300 -2.59 -6.43 9.25
CA ASN A 300 -2.76 -5.64 8.03
C ASN A 300 -4.20 -5.14 7.91
N TRP A 301 -5.17 -6.00 8.22
CA TRP A 301 -6.57 -5.61 8.24
C TRP A 301 -6.80 -4.50 9.28
N LEU A 302 -6.24 -4.64 10.48
CA LEU A 302 -6.32 -3.62 11.54
C LEU A 302 -5.70 -2.28 11.11
N VAL A 303 -4.57 -2.31 10.38
CA VAL A 303 -3.99 -1.10 9.79
C VAL A 303 -5.03 -0.43 8.90
N TYR A 304 -5.56 -1.08 7.87
CA TYR A 304 -6.51 -0.42 6.96
C TYR A 304 -7.82 -0.01 7.63
N PHE A 305 -8.29 -0.79 8.60
CA PHE A 305 -9.44 -0.42 9.43
C PHE A 305 -9.21 0.89 10.17
N LEU A 306 -8.09 1.04 10.88
CA LEU A 306 -7.71 2.28 11.55
C LEU A 306 -7.58 3.44 10.57
N GLY A 307 -7.06 3.18 9.37
CA GLY A 307 -6.96 4.19 8.31
C GLY A 307 -8.32 4.65 7.82
N ALA A 308 -9.26 3.74 7.72
CA ALA A 308 -10.61 4.07 7.31
C ALA A 308 -11.39 4.79 8.42
N THR A 309 -11.24 4.38 9.69
CA THR A 309 -11.78 5.13 10.83
C THR A 309 -11.23 6.56 10.85
N GLY A 310 -9.92 6.71 10.64
CA GLY A 310 -9.29 8.02 10.62
C GLY A 310 -9.76 8.89 9.46
N ALA A 311 -9.86 8.31 8.27
CA ALA A 311 -10.37 8.99 7.09
C ALA A 311 -11.84 9.39 7.24
N LEU A 312 -12.68 8.52 7.82
CA LEU A 312 -14.07 8.83 8.13
C LEU A 312 -14.17 9.99 9.11
N ALA A 313 -13.31 10.05 10.13
CA ALA A 313 -13.29 11.17 11.06
C ALA A 313 -12.95 12.49 10.35
N PHE A 314 -11.96 12.51 9.43
CA PHE A 314 -11.69 13.73 8.63
C PHE A 314 -12.83 14.11 7.69
N LEU A 315 -13.50 13.12 7.08
CA LEU A 315 -14.70 13.34 6.27
C LEU A 315 -15.80 14.00 7.12
N LEU A 316 -16.09 13.46 8.31
CA LEU A 316 -17.07 14.00 9.24
C LEU A 316 -16.68 15.39 9.76
N ASN A 317 -15.39 15.65 10.00
CA ASN A 317 -14.90 16.99 10.30
C ASN A 317 -15.23 17.98 9.17
N GLY A 318 -14.95 17.62 7.92
CA GLY A 318 -15.28 18.45 6.75
C GLY A 318 -16.79 18.70 6.64
N ALA A 319 -17.60 17.65 6.83
CA ALA A 319 -19.05 17.74 6.79
C ALA A 319 -19.63 18.65 7.90
N VAL A 320 -19.19 18.45 9.15
CA VAL A 320 -19.62 19.28 10.30
C VAL A 320 -19.19 20.74 10.10
N ALA A 321 -17.98 21.00 9.62
CA ALA A 321 -17.52 22.35 9.37
C ALA A 321 -18.37 23.09 8.32
N LEU A 322 -19.00 22.37 7.38
CA LEU A 322 -19.92 22.92 6.39
C LEU A 322 -21.35 23.06 6.90
N MET A 323 -21.89 22.01 7.53
CA MET A 323 -23.32 21.88 7.85
C MET A 323 -23.67 22.45 9.22
N ALA A 324 -22.73 22.41 10.16
CA ALA A 324 -22.90 22.88 11.53
C ALA A 324 -21.64 23.64 12.00
N PRO A 325 -21.28 24.77 11.37
CA PRO A 325 -20.05 25.51 11.65
C PRO A 325 -19.90 25.99 13.10
N GLN A 326 -21.00 26.06 13.85
CA GLN A 326 -21.02 26.36 15.29
C GLN A 326 -20.53 25.19 16.15
N ALA A 327 -20.54 23.95 15.65
CA ALA A 327 -20.14 22.74 16.37
C ALA A 327 -18.61 22.53 16.37
N VAL A 328 -17.86 23.57 16.74
CA VAL A 328 -16.38 23.60 16.69
C VAL A 328 -15.74 22.51 17.55
N LEU A 329 -16.34 22.18 18.69
CA LEU A 329 -15.90 21.08 19.55
C LEU A 329 -16.02 19.73 18.85
N ALA A 330 -17.15 19.46 18.19
CA ALA A 330 -17.37 18.21 17.47
C ALA A 330 -16.38 18.07 16.30
N ALA A 331 -16.17 19.13 15.51
CA ALA A 331 -15.18 19.16 14.43
C ALA A 331 -13.76 18.86 14.96
N SER A 332 -13.37 19.49 16.07
CA SER A 332 -12.06 19.29 16.70
C SER A 332 -11.88 17.87 17.25
N LEU A 333 -12.93 17.27 17.81
CA LEU A 333 -12.93 15.86 18.23
C LEU A 333 -12.73 14.91 17.06
N PHE A 334 -13.38 15.16 15.92
CA PHE A 334 -13.17 14.35 14.72
C PHE A 334 -11.74 14.46 14.18
N ILE A 335 -11.14 15.65 14.16
CA ILE A 335 -9.72 15.81 13.82
C ILE A 335 -8.85 15.01 14.80
N PHE A 336 -9.13 15.11 16.10
CA PHE A 336 -8.38 14.40 17.12
C PHE A 336 -8.44 12.88 16.92
N ILE A 337 -9.64 12.31 16.80
CA ILE A 337 -9.84 10.87 16.52
C ILE A 337 -9.14 10.46 15.23
N GLY A 338 -9.27 11.28 14.18
CA GLY A 338 -8.62 11.07 12.89
C GLY A 338 -7.10 10.94 13.02
N ARG A 339 -6.46 11.91 13.68
CA ARG A 339 -5.00 11.91 13.86
C ARG A 339 -4.51 10.72 14.68
N TRP A 340 -5.20 10.38 15.76
CA TRP A 340 -4.81 9.26 16.64
C TRP A 340 -4.93 7.90 15.95
N THR A 341 -6.00 7.67 15.20
CA THR A 341 -6.21 6.41 14.46
C THR A 341 -5.18 6.25 13.34
N PHE A 342 -4.87 7.31 12.59
CA PHE A 342 -3.77 7.28 11.61
C PHE A 342 -2.39 7.05 12.26
N TRP A 343 -2.13 7.67 13.41
CA TRP A 343 -0.89 7.46 14.15
C TRP A 343 -0.72 6.01 14.57
N LEU A 344 -1.73 5.43 15.23
CA LEU A 344 -1.72 4.02 15.63
C LEU A 344 -1.57 3.09 14.42
N GLY A 345 -2.33 3.34 13.34
CA GLY A 345 -2.24 2.56 12.11
C GLY A 345 -0.86 2.63 11.46
N SER A 346 -0.18 3.78 11.51
CA SER A 346 1.19 3.90 10.99
C SER A 346 2.24 3.16 11.82
N LEU A 347 2.07 3.10 13.15
CA LEU A 347 2.94 2.29 14.01
C LEU A 347 2.78 0.81 13.72
N LEU A 348 1.55 0.33 13.57
CA LEU A 348 1.26 -1.06 13.20
C LEU A 348 1.80 -1.38 11.79
N GLN A 349 1.67 -0.46 10.84
CA GLN A 349 2.23 -0.62 9.50
C GLN A 349 3.76 -0.78 9.53
N TRP A 350 4.44 0.04 10.33
CA TRP A 350 5.89 -0.07 10.51
C TRP A 350 6.26 -1.40 11.19
N TYR A 351 5.53 -1.78 12.25
CA TYR A 351 5.70 -3.06 12.93
C TYR A 351 5.53 -4.28 12.01
N VAL A 352 4.59 -4.22 11.06
CA VAL A 352 4.41 -5.23 10.00
C VAL A 352 5.59 -5.28 9.05
N LEU A 353 6.08 -4.12 8.62
CA LEU A 353 7.22 -4.06 7.73
C LEU A 353 8.48 -4.72 8.32
N MET A 354 8.67 -4.64 9.65
CA MET A 354 9.84 -5.21 10.31
C MET A 354 9.90 -6.74 10.34
N GLU A 355 8.83 -7.42 9.91
CA GLU A 355 8.83 -8.88 9.74
C GLU A 355 9.85 -9.33 8.70
N PHE A 356 10.12 -8.49 7.70
CA PHE A 356 10.93 -8.82 6.54
C PHE A 356 12.43 -8.51 6.64
N TYR A 357 12.89 -7.90 7.74
CA TYR A 357 14.31 -7.60 7.89
C TYR A 357 14.99 -8.62 8.80
N PRO A 358 16.23 -9.03 8.50
CA PRO A 358 16.98 -9.91 9.39
C PRO A 358 17.25 -9.23 10.73
N SER A 359 17.42 -10.04 11.77
CA SER A 359 17.94 -9.55 13.05
C SER A 359 19.42 -9.18 12.87
N ALA A 360 19.83 -8.04 13.43
CA ALA A 360 21.22 -7.59 13.43
C ALA A 360 22.13 -8.49 14.27
#